data_AF-A0A835XA54-F1
#
_entry.id   AF-A0A835XA54-F1
#
_cell.length_a   1.000
_cell.length_b   1.000
_cell.length_c   1.000
_cell.angle_alpha   90.00
_cell.angle_beta   90.00
_cell.angle_gamma   90.00
#
_symmetry.space_group_name_H-M   'P 1'
#
loop_
_entity.id
_entity.type
_entity.pdbx_description
1 polymer ?
#
loop_
_entity_poly.entity_id
_entity_poly.type
_entity_poly.pdbx_seq_one_letter_code
_entity_poly.pdbx_strand_id
1 'polypeptide(L)'
;MGTKTGFILLILILSISLPLAFGDNSGGIIASPDKEFYETGESLFITGQVEEKKMPILALRIFDPDGSILSANNVKIEEDNSFSKMVSLDYPFYDEVGTYTVKIDYGKLDKEITFVIKFDDYYNEIIFVDY
;
A
#
# COMPACT_ATOMS: atom_id res chain seq x y z
N MET A 1 31.46 47.43 10.75
CA MET A 1 32.00 46.31 9.92
C MET A 1 32.10 45.10 10.84
N GLY A 2 31.46 43.95 10.64
CA GLY A 2 30.55 43.50 9.58
C GLY A 2 29.42 42.66 10.19
N THR A 3 28.29 42.61 9.49
CA THR A 3 27.06 41.94 9.92
C THR A 3 27.22 40.42 9.89
N LYS A 4 26.65 39.77 10.90
CA LYS A 4 26.52 38.32 11.03
C LYS A 4 25.68 37.80 9.86
N THR A 5 26.19 36.84 9.10
CA THR A 5 25.42 36.17 8.04
C THR A 5 25.24 34.72 8.43
N GLY A 6 24.08 34.42 9.03
CA GLY A 6 23.63 33.05 9.23
C GLY A 6 23.04 32.51 7.93
N PHE A 7 23.44 31.31 7.54
CA PHE A 7 22.80 30.57 6.46
C PHE A 7 21.55 29.88 7.02
N ILE A 8 20.37 30.19 6.48
CA ILE A 8 19.14 29.45 6.74
C ILE A 8 18.95 28.50 5.56
N LEU A 9 18.96 27.18 5.83
CA LEU A 9 18.52 26.17 4.87
C LEU A 9 17.01 26.25 4.71
N LEU A 10 16.55 26.47 3.48
CA LEU A 10 15.14 26.44 3.12
C LEU A 10 14.77 24.99 2.77
N ILE A 11 14.10 24.29 3.68
CA ILE A 11 13.53 22.96 3.41
C ILE A 11 12.24 23.17 2.62
N LEU A 12 12.26 22.83 1.34
CA LEU A 12 11.09 22.84 0.47
C LEU A 12 10.27 21.58 0.74
N ILE A 13 9.27 21.67 1.61
CA ILE A 13 8.34 20.57 1.87
C ILE A 13 7.33 20.57 0.71
N LEU A 14 7.57 19.75 -0.32
CA LEU A 14 6.56 19.50 -1.35
C LEU A 14 5.43 18.69 -0.71
N SER A 15 4.34 19.35 -0.34
CA SER A 15 3.11 18.67 0.02
C SER A 15 2.52 18.06 -1.25
N ILE A 16 2.91 16.82 -1.56
CA ILE A 16 2.22 16.05 -2.60
C ILE A 16 0.86 15.72 -2.00
N SER A 17 -0.13 16.55 -2.31
CA SER A 17 -1.53 16.17 -2.12
C SER A 17 -1.83 15.08 -3.14
N LEU A 18 -1.54 13.82 -2.79
CA LEU A 18 -2.09 12.71 -3.53
C LEU A 18 -3.61 12.87 -3.49
N PRO A 19 -4.31 12.85 -4.64
CA PRO A 19 -5.74 12.69 -4.59
C PRO A 19 -6.00 11.36 -3.88
N LEU A 20 -6.59 11.40 -2.70
CA LEU A 20 -7.30 10.26 -2.16
C LEU A 20 -8.42 9.98 -3.16
N ALA A 21 -8.14 9.12 -4.13
CA ALA A 21 -9.16 8.55 -4.98
C ALA A 21 -9.97 7.61 -4.09
N PHE A 22 -10.92 8.18 -3.32
CA PHE A 22 -12.02 7.40 -2.79
C PHE A 22 -12.86 7.01 -4.01
N GLY A 23 -12.51 5.85 -4.57
CA GLY A 23 -13.38 5.12 -5.49
C GLY A 23 -14.76 5.00 -4.86
N ASP A 24 -15.68 5.67 -5.55
CA ASP A 24 -17.06 5.96 -5.20
C ASP A 24 -17.89 4.67 -5.02
N ASN A 25 -18.64 4.59 -3.91
CA ASN A 25 -19.80 3.71 -3.65
C ASN A 25 -19.73 2.21 -4.05
N SER A 26 -18.87 1.41 -3.42
CA SER A 26 -19.07 -0.06 -3.35
C SER A 26 -19.75 -0.44 -2.04
N GLY A 27 -21.03 -0.10 -1.87
CA GLY A 27 -21.82 -0.50 -0.69
C GLY A 27 -21.99 -2.02 -0.61
N GLY A 28 -20.92 -2.74 -0.27
CA GLY A 28 -20.87 -4.19 -0.33
C GLY A 28 -19.50 -4.81 -0.08
N ILE A 29 -18.40 -4.06 -0.17
CA ILE A 29 -17.06 -4.49 0.24
C ILE A 29 -16.36 -3.38 1.02
N ILE A 30 -15.88 -3.71 2.21
CA ILE A 30 -14.92 -2.89 2.97
C ILE A 30 -13.59 -3.64 3.05
N ALA A 31 -12.47 -2.94 2.85
CA ALA A 31 -11.15 -3.53 2.91
C ALA A 31 -10.10 -2.48 3.24
N SER A 32 -9.04 -2.89 3.92
CA SER A 32 -7.88 -2.04 4.24
C SER A 32 -6.62 -2.87 4.43
N PRO A 33 -5.44 -2.33 4.09
CA PRO A 33 -4.17 -2.86 4.56
C PRO A 33 -4.01 -2.58 6.08
N ASP A 34 -3.12 -3.32 6.74
CA ASP A 34 -2.79 -3.11 8.16
C ASP A 34 -1.93 -1.86 8.40
N LYS A 35 -1.18 -1.42 7.39
CA LYS A 35 -0.36 -0.20 7.39
C LYS A 35 -0.54 0.55 6.06
N GLU A 36 -0.20 1.83 6.05
CA GLU A 36 -0.17 2.62 4.81
C GLU A 36 1.20 2.53 4.10
N PHE A 37 2.28 2.34 4.88
CA PHE A 37 3.66 2.33 4.42
C PHE A 37 4.37 1.04 4.82
N TYR A 38 5.16 0.51 3.89
CA TYR A 38 5.92 -0.72 4.03
C TYR A 38 7.34 -0.57 3.50
N GLU A 39 8.20 -1.48 3.90
CA GLU A 39 9.53 -1.70 3.32
C GLU A 39 9.56 -3.08 2.64
N THR A 40 10.41 -3.22 1.62
CA THR A 40 10.61 -4.52 0.96
C THR A 40 11.12 -5.56 1.97
N GLY A 41 10.53 -6.75 1.95
CA GLY A 41 10.76 -7.82 2.92
C GLY A 41 9.76 -7.85 4.08
N GLU A 42 8.91 -6.83 4.23
CA GLU A 42 7.80 -6.87 5.18
C GLU A 42 6.62 -7.74 4.69
N SER A 43 5.65 -7.97 5.58
CA SER A 43 4.39 -8.63 5.24
C SER A 43 3.23 -7.63 5.26
N LEU A 44 2.49 -7.59 4.16
CA LEU A 44 1.22 -6.87 4.02
C LEU A 44 0.07 -7.77 4.47
N PHE A 45 -0.76 -7.29 5.39
CA PHE A 45 -2.00 -7.94 5.81
C PHE A 45 -3.20 -7.13 5.33
N ILE A 46 -3.92 -7.68 4.36
CA ILE A 46 -5.17 -7.11 3.87
C ILE A 46 -6.31 -7.78 4.64
N THR A 47 -7.17 -6.97 5.23
CA THR A 47 -8.40 -7.42 5.90
C THR A 47 -9.61 -6.73 5.30
N GLY A 48 -10.74 -7.42 5.32
CA GLY A 48 -11.98 -6.84 4.82
C GLY A 48 -13.20 -7.68 5.15
N GLN A 49 -14.35 -7.16 4.73
CA GLN A 49 -15.65 -7.79 4.90
C GLN A 49 -16.51 -7.50 3.67
N VAL A 50 -17.32 -8.48 3.28
CA VAL A 50 -18.42 -8.27 2.34
C VAL A 50 -19.73 -8.06 3.11
N GLU A 51 -20.60 -7.17 2.65
CA GLU A 51 -21.87 -6.91 3.34
C GLU A 51 -22.75 -8.17 3.38
N GLU A 52 -22.83 -8.88 2.26
CA GLU A 52 -23.61 -10.12 2.12
C GLU A 52 -22.82 -11.16 1.31
N LYS A 53 -22.47 -12.29 1.95
CA LYS A 53 -21.78 -13.40 1.27
C LYS A 53 -22.74 -14.20 0.38
N LYS A 54 -22.59 -14.04 -0.93
CA LYS A 54 -23.30 -14.78 -2.00
C LYS A 54 -22.47 -15.89 -2.63
N MET A 55 -21.16 -15.79 -2.53
CA MET A 55 -20.14 -16.71 -3.04
C MET A 55 -19.02 -16.86 -2.00
N PRO A 56 -18.34 -18.02 -1.94
CA PRO A 56 -17.36 -18.30 -0.90
C PRO A 56 -15.97 -17.72 -1.16
N ILE A 57 -15.72 -17.15 -2.34
CA ILE A 57 -14.43 -16.62 -2.76
C ILE A 57 -14.56 -15.26 -3.42
N LEU A 58 -13.52 -14.43 -3.29
CA LEU A 58 -13.30 -13.22 -4.06
C LEU A 58 -11.95 -13.29 -4.78
N ALA A 59 -11.79 -12.48 -5.83
CA ALA A 59 -10.51 -12.32 -6.51
C ALA A 59 -9.77 -11.09 -5.96
N LEU A 60 -8.46 -11.22 -5.74
CA LEU A 60 -7.58 -10.16 -5.27
C LEU A 60 -6.35 -10.09 -6.18
N ARG A 61 -6.14 -8.94 -6.81
CA ARG A 61 -5.01 -8.66 -7.70
C ARG A 61 -4.16 -7.55 -7.14
N ILE A 62 -2.85 -7.68 -7.25
CA ILE A 62 -1.88 -6.66 -6.82
C ILE A 62 -1.11 -6.18 -8.03
N PHE A 63 -0.96 -4.86 -8.13
CA PHE A 63 -0.26 -4.18 -9.21
C PHE A 63 0.91 -3.37 -8.63
N ASP A 64 2.01 -3.37 -9.36
CA ASP A 64 3.15 -2.48 -9.09
C ASP A 64 2.83 -1.02 -9.45
N PRO A 65 3.70 -0.06 -9.10
CA PRO A 65 3.50 1.36 -9.42
C PRO A 65 3.38 1.66 -10.92
N ASP A 66 3.99 0.86 -11.78
CA ASP A 66 3.88 0.94 -13.25
C ASP A 66 2.58 0.32 -13.81
N GLY A 67 1.80 -0.35 -12.96
CA GLY A 67 0.52 -0.98 -13.31
C GLY A 67 0.63 -2.40 -13.86
N SER A 68 1.79 -3.05 -13.75
CA SER A 68 1.96 -4.47 -14.06
C SER A 68 1.37 -5.34 -12.94
N ILE A 69 0.85 -6.51 -13.31
CA ILE A 69 0.29 -7.45 -12.33
C ILE A 69 1.41 -8.21 -11.64
N LEU A 70 1.54 -8.05 -10.32
CA LEU A 70 2.46 -8.82 -9.49
C LEU A 70 1.84 -10.13 -8.99
N SER A 71 0.55 -10.10 -8.64
CA SER A 71 -0.14 -11.31 -8.18
C SER A 71 -1.64 -11.28 -8.45
N ALA A 72 -2.21 -12.48 -8.56
CA ALA A 72 -3.64 -12.72 -8.65
C ALA A 72 -4.00 -13.91 -7.76
N ASN A 73 -4.92 -13.72 -6.83
CA ASN A 73 -5.25 -14.67 -5.77
C ASN A 73 -6.77 -14.83 -5.67
N ASN A 74 -7.22 -16.05 -5.36
CA ASN A 74 -8.55 -16.25 -4.80
C ASN A 74 -8.45 -16.21 -3.27
N VAL A 75 -9.31 -15.44 -2.62
CA VAL A 75 -9.37 -15.32 -1.16
C VAL A 75 -10.71 -15.87 -0.69
N LYS A 76 -10.66 -16.75 0.30
CA LYS A 76 -11.86 -17.31 0.93
C LYS A 76 -12.54 -16.24 1.78
N ILE A 77 -13.86 -16.19 1.70
CA ILE A 77 -14.72 -15.42 2.60
C ILE A 77 -15.19 -16.38 3.69
N GLU A 78 -14.97 -15.99 4.94
CA GLU A 78 -15.35 -16.74 6.14
C GLU A 78 -16.85 -16.67 6.41
N GLU A 79 -17.33 -17.39 7.43
CA GLU A 79 -18.77 -17.48 7.74
C GLU A 79 -19.35 -16.17 8.29
N ASP A 80 -18.51 -15.30 8.87
CA ASP A 80 -18.87 -13.96 9.34
C ASP A 80 -18.72 -12.87 8.27
N ASN A 81 -18.66 -13.29 7.00
CA ASN A 81 -18.42 -12.47 5.82
C ASN A 81 -17.05 -11.77 5.76
N SER A 82 -16.13 -12.05 6.70
CA SER A 82 -14.78 -11.48 6.67
C SER A 82 -13.88 -12.21 5.67
N PHE A 83 -12.81 -11.55 5.27
CA PHE A 83 -11.71 -12.16 4.53
C PHE A 83 -10.38 -11.54 4.94
N SER A 84 -9.31 -12.29 4.76
CA SER A 84 -7.94 -11.79 4.98
C SER A 84 -6.95 -12.41 4.02
N LYS A 85 -5.88 -11.67 3.74
CA LYS A 85 -4.77 -12.12 2.90
C LYS A 85 -3.47 -11.54 3.43
N MET A 86 -2.52 -12.42 3.73
CA MET A 86 -1.12 -12.05 3.96
C MET A 86 -0.35 -12.15 2.65
N VAL A 87 0.50 -11.17 2.38
CA VAL A 87 1.36 -11.08 1.20
C VAL A 87 2.77 -10.74 1.66
N SER A 88 3.76 -11.54 1.27
CA SER A 88 5.16 -11.23 1.49
C SER A 88 5.64 -10.26 0.41
N LEU A 89 6.18 -9.12 0.82
CA LEU A 89 6.64 -8.06 -0.07
C LEU A 89 8.12 -8.28 -0.46
N ASP A 90 8.42 -9.46 -1.00
CA ASP A 90 9.80 -9.90 -1.19
C ASP A 90 10.42 -9.47 -2.54
N TYR A 91 11.75 -9.37 -2.58
CA TYR A 91 12.50 -9.28 -3.82
C TYR A 91 12.27 -10.52 -4.73
N PRO A 92 12.32 -10.36 -6.06
CA PRO A 92 12.50 -9.13 -6.82
C PRO A 92 11.17 -8.47 -7.23
N PHE A 93 10.04 -8.84 -6.62
CA PHE A 93 8.72 -8.42 -7.10
C PHE A 93 8.21 -7.12 -6.47
N TYR A 94 8.76 -6.74 -5.32
CA TYR A 94 8.37 -5.56 -4.53
C TYR A 94 9.58 -4.66 -4.23
N ASP A 95 10.49 -4.53 -5.19
CA ASP A 95 11.72 -3.74 -5.09
C ASP A 95 11.55 -2.28 -5.53
N GLU A 96 10.43 -1.95 -6.17
CA GLU A 96 10.10 -0.59 -6.57
C GLU A 96 9.47 0.21 -5.42
N VAL A 97 10.01 1.39 -5.15
CA VAL A 97 9.40 2.37 -4.24
C VAL A 97 8.25 3.06 -4.96
N GLY A 98 7.07 3.07 -4.36
CA GLY A 98 5.91 3.71 -4.96
C GLY A 98 4.58 3.22 -4.40
N THR A 99 3.51 3.66 -5.04
CA THR A 99 2.14 3.26 -4.69
C THR A 99 1.76 1.99 -5.43
N TYR A 100 1.45 0.95 -4.67
CA TYR A 100 0.93 -0.32 -5.17
C TYR A 100 -0.59 -0.32 -5.04
N THR A 101 -1.25 -0.98 -5.99
CA THR A 101 -2.72 -1.06 -6.02
C THR A 101 -3.18 -2.47 -5.79
N VAL A 102 -4.16 -2.66 -4.91
CA VAL A 102 -4.89 -3.91 -4.74
C VAL A 102 -6.30 -3.74 -5.27
N LYS A 103 -6.67 -4.57 -6.25
CA LYS A 103 -8.04 -4.67 -6.76
C LYS A 103 -8.71 -5.93 -6.23
N ILE A 104 -9.87 -5.74 -5.61
CA ILE A 104 -10.71 -6.79 -5.07
C ILE A 104 -11.98 -6.86 -5.90
N ASP A 105 -12.26 -8.02 -6.49
CA ASP A 105 -13.45 -8.26 -7.31
C ASP A 105 -14.32 -9.35 -6.66
N TYR A 106 -15.61 -9.04 -6.46
CA TYR A 106 -16.61 -9.95 -5.91
C TYR A 106 -17.92 -9.89 -6.70
N GLY A 107 -18.01 -10.71 -7.75
CA GLY A 107 -19.17 -10.75 -8.62
C GLY A 107 -19.30 -9.46 -9.44
N LYS A 108 -20.24 -8.59 -9.07
CA LYS A 108 -20.43 -7.26 -9.68
C LYS A 108 -19.89 -6.12 -8.80
N LEU A 109 -19.42 -6.45 -7.60
CA LEU A 109 -18.81 -5.49 -6.69
C LEU A 109 -17.30 -5.49 -6.91
N ASP A 110 -16.71 -4.32 -6.82
CA ASP A 110 -15.27 -4.13 -6.83
C ASP A 110 -14.85 -3.13 -5.76
N LYS A 111 -13.59 -3.25 -5.33
CA LYS A 111 -12.96 -2.32 -4.41
C LYS A 111 -11.48 -2.17 -4.78
N GLU A 112 -11.02 -0.93 -4.76
CA GLU A 112 -9.60 -0.60 -4.88
C GLU A 112 -9.07 -0.07 -3.55
N ILE A 113 -7.92 -0.57 -3.12
CA ILE A 113 -7.13 -0.05 -2.00
C ILE A 113 -5.67 0.10 -2.42
N THR A 114 -4.92 0.90 -1.70
CA THR A 114 -3.51 1.19 -2.01
C THR A 114 -2.63 1.03 -0.79
N PHE A 115 -1.36 0.71 -1.00
CA PHE A 115 -0.29 0.81 -0.01
C PHE A 115 0.98 1.36 -0.67
N VAL A 116 1.92 1.86 0.13
CA VAL A 116 3.16 2.44 -0.38
C VAL A 116 4.36 1.63 0.11
N ILE A 117 5.25 1.25 -0.79
CA ILE A 117 6.59 0.81 -0.41
C ILE A 117 7.51 2.03 -0.42
N LYS A 118 8.19 2.28 0.70
CA LYS A 118 9.19 3.34 0.88
C LYS A 118 10.60 2.75 0.89
N PHE A 119 11.61 3.60 0.78
CA PHE A 119 12.99 3.20 0.97
C PHE A 119 13.21 2.62 2.36
N ASP A 120 14.04 1.58 2.43
CA ASP A 120 14.56 1.07 3.69
C ASP A 120 15.56 2.11 4.26
N ASP A 121 15.19 2.72 5.37
CA ASP A 121 15.98 3.76 6.02
C ASP A 121 17.26 3.19 6.70
N TYR A 122 17.41 1.86 6.80
CA TYR A 122 18.51 1.21 7.52
C TYR A 122 19.90 1.52 6.94
N TYR A 123 20.01 1.75 5.63
CA TYR A 123 21.30 2.10 5.00
C TYR A 123 21.70 3.57 5.17
N ASN A 124 20.80 4.43 5.62
CA ASN A 124 21.13 5.83 5.85
C ASN A 124 21.87 6.04 7.18
N GLU A 125 21.65 5.21 8.21
CA GLU A 125 22.38 5.33 9.50
C GLU A 125 23.87 4.97 9.39
N ILE A 126 24.26 4.07 8.48
CA ILE A 126 25.66 3.62 8.35
C ILE A 126 26.55 4.74 7.75
N ILE A 127 25.98 5.65 6.95
CA ILE A 127 26.75 6.70 6.26
C ILE A 127 27.07 7.88 7.18
N PHE A 128 26.40 8.04 8.32
CA PHE A 128 26.63 9.15 9.26
C PHE A 128 27.59 8.84 10.41
N VAL A 129 28.12 7.62 10.50
CA VAL A 129 29.04 7.22 11.60
C VAL A 129 30.52 7.33 11.20
N ASP A 130 30.83 7.48 9.91
CA ASP A 130 32.21 7.62 9.41
C ASP A 130 32.52 9.05 8.91
N TYR A 131 32.54 10.04 9.80
CA TYR A 131 33.25 11.33 9.57
C TYR A 131 33.74 11.96 10.88
#